data_AF-A0A379VXG3-F1
#
_entry.id   AF-A0A379VXG3-F1
#
_cell.length_a   1.000
_cell.length_b   1.000
_cell.length_c   1.000
_cell.angle_alpha   90.00
_cell.angle_beta   90.00
_cell.angle_gamma   90.00
#
_symmetry.space_group_name_H-M   'P 1'
#
loop_
_entity.id
_entity.type
_entity.pdbx_description
1 polymer ?
#
loop_
_entity_poly.entity_id
_entity_poly.type
_entity_poly.pdbx_seq_one_letter_code
_entity_poly.pdbx_strand_id
1 'polypeptide(L)'
;MLSFVVFAIFAYGGIEAVGGLVDKTEKPEKNFAKGIVFAAIVISIGYSLAIFLWGVSTNWQQILSNSAVNLGNITYILMSSLGTTLGNALNLSPEAAMTVGVWFARITGLSMFLAYTGAFFTLSYSPLKAIIQGTPKALWPAPMTTLNANGMPATAMWLQCVLVSLFILLVSFGGDTASAFYNKLTLMANVSMTLPYLFLALAFPFFKARQDLERPFVLFKTKASTLVATGVVVLVVTFANVFTIIQPVIEAGDWTAPCG
;
A
#
# COMPACT_ATOMS: atom_id res chain seq x y z
N MET A 1 14.61 -3.92 -12.59
CA MET A 1 14.65 -4.67 -11.30
C MET A 1 14.62 -3.77 -10.07
N LEU A 2 15.33 -2.62 -10.03
CA LEU A 2 15.31 -1.73 -8.86
C LEU A 2 13.92 -1.11 -8.58
N SER A 3 13.18 -0.70 -9.61
CA SER A 3 11.80 -0.21 -9.47
C SER A 3 10.85 -1.25 -8.84
N PHE A 4 11.03 -2.54 -9.13
CA PHE A 4 10.23 -3.62 -8.51
C PHE A 4 10.43 -3.69 -6.99
N VAL A 5 11.66 -3.54 -6.51
CA VAL A 5 11.95 -3.54 -5.06
C VAL A 5 11.24 -2.38 -4.36
N VAL A 6 11.19 -1.21 -5.00
CA VAL A 6 10.50 -0.03 -4.47
C VAL A 6 8.99 -0.24 -4.42
N PHE A 7 8.37 -0.74 -5.50
CA PHE A 7 6.95 -1.06 -5.50
C PHE A 7 6.60 -2.16 -4.49
N ALA A 8 7.46 -3.16 -4.31
CA ALA A 8 7.27 -4.19 -3.31
C ALA A 8 7.25 -3.61 -1.89
N ILE A 9 8.12 -2.65 -1.57
CA ILE A 9 8.15 -1.99 -0.25
C ILE A 9 6.88 -1.16 -0.03
N PHE A 10 6.43 -0.41 -1.04
CA PHE A 10 5.20 0.36 -0.92
C PHE A 10 3.94 -0.51 -0.81
N ALA A 11 3.96 -1.73 -1.33
CA ALA A 11 2.87 -2.68 -1.13
C ALA A 11 2.68 -3.10 0.35
N TYR A 12 3.72 -2.97 1.18
CA TYR A 12 3.63 -3.16 2.63
C TYR A 12 3.36 -1.86 3.42
N GLY A 13 3.29 -0.72 2.73
CA GLY A 13 2.88 0.56 3.32
C GLY A 13 1.42 0.53 3.75
N GLY A 14 1.06 1.30 4.79
CA GLY A 14 -0.30 1.39 5.32
C GLY A 14 -0.55 0.53 6.56
N ILE A 15 0.44 -0.20 7.08
CA ILE A 15 0.29 -0.94 8.35
C ILE A 15 0.05 0.02 9.54
N GLU A 16 0.47 1.27 9.42
CA GLU A 16 0.19 2.35 10.38
C GLU A 16 -1.30 2.67 10.47
N ALA A 17 -2.06 2.48 9.39
CA ALA A 17 -3.51 2.67 9.40
C ALA A 17 -4.20 1.63 10.30
N VAL A 18 -3.59 0.47 10.54
CA VAL A 18 -4.11 -0.52 11.49
C VAL A 18 -3.83 -0.11 12.94
N GLY A 19 -2.82 0.74 13.18
CA GLY A 19 -2.52 1.32 14.49
C GLY A 19 -3.68 2.13 15.08
N GLY A 20 -4.49 2.77 14.24
CA GLY A 20 -5.70 3.51 14.65
C GLY A 20 -6.85 2.64 15.17
N LEU A 21 -6.72 1.31 15.07
CA LEU A 21 -7.70 0.31 15.52
C LEU A 21 -7.23 -0.46 16.78
N VAL A 22 -6.08 -0.09 17.35
CA VAL A 22 -5.57 -0.69 18.59
C VAL A 22 -6.59 -0.54 19.74
N ASP A 23 -7.30 0.59 19.79
CA ASP A 23 -8.35 0.89 20.78
C ASP A 23 -9.57 -0.04 20.67
N LYS A 24 -9.74 -0.72 19.53
CA LYS A 24 -10.82 -1.69 19.28
C LYS A 24 -10.38 -3.14 19.39
N THR A 25 -9.11 -3.40 19.72
CA THR A 25 -8.55 -4.76 19.80
C THR A 25 -8.65 -5.31 21.23
N GLU A 26 -9.18 -6.52 21.41
CA GLU A 26 -9.14 -7.18 22.72
C GLU A 26 -7.69 -7.52 23.11
N LYS A 27 -7.26 -7.10 24.31
CA LYS A 27 -5.88 -7.30 24.83
C LYS A 27 -4.82 -6.81 23.83
N PRO A 28 -4.83 -5.50 23.49
CA PRO A 28 -4.05 -4.95 22.39
C PRO A 28 -2.55 -5.20 22.57
N GLU A 29 -2.05 -5.14 23.80
CA GLU A 29 -0.63 -5.29 24.13
C GLU A 29 -0.01 -6.60 23.62
N LYS A 30 -0.82 -7.66 23.45
CA LYS A 30 -0.37 -8.97 22.98
C LYS A 30 -0.99 -9.36 21.65
N ASN A 31 -2.30 -9.19 21.50
CA ASN A 31 -3.02 -9.66 20.33
C ASN A 31 -2.75 -8.82 19.10
N PHE A 32 -2.57 -7.50 19.27
CA PHE A 32 -2.24 -6.62 18.16
C PHE A 32 -0.87 -6.98 17.55
N ALA A 33 0.15 -7.11 18.41
CA ALA A 33 1.50 -7.47 17.99
C ALA A 33 1.55 -8.86 17.34
N LYS A 34 0.85 -9.85 17.90
CA LYS A 34 0.73 -11.19 17.29
C LYS A 34 0.01 -11.16 15.95
N GLY A 35 -1.06 -10.37 15.85
CA GLY A 35 -1.83 -10.20 14.61
C GLY A 35 -0.97 -9.62 13.50
N ILE A 36 -0.17 -8.58 13.81
CA ILE A 36 0.79 -7.99 12.87
C ILE A 36 1.81 -9.02 12.40
N VAL A 37 2.43 -9.78 13.32
CA VAL A 37 3.43 -10.79 12.95
C VAL A 37 2.82 -11.89 12.09
N PHE A 38 1.62 -12.36 12.44
CA PHE A 38 0.91 -13.36 11.66
C PHE A 38 0.58 -12.86 10.25
N ALA A 39 0.01 -11.65 10.14
CA ALA A 39 -0.28 -11.03 8.86
C ALA A 39 0.98 -10.85 8.02
N ALA A 40 2.08 -10.38 8.61
CA ALA A 40 3.36 -10.20 7.92
C ALA A 40 3.86 -11.52 7.32
N ILE A 41 3.77 -12.63 8.07
CA ILE A 41 4.18 -13.97 7.57
C ILE A 41 3.29 -14.40 6.40
N VAL A 42 1.97 -14.33 6.58
CA VAL A 42 1.00 -14.77 5.55
C VAL A 42 1.16 -13.96 4.27
N ILE A 43 1.26 -12.63 4.37
CA ILE A 43 1.42 -11.74 3.20
C ILE A 43 2.77 -11.98 2.53
N SER A 44 3.87 -12.08 3.29
CA SER A 44 5.21 -12.29 2.72
C SER A 44 5.29 -13.60 1.94
N ILE A 45 4.75 -14.70 2.49
CA ILE A 45 4.71 -16.00 1.82
C ILE A 45 3.79 -15.92 0.60
N GLY A 46 2.59 -15.36 0.77
CA GLY A 46 1.61 -15.24 -0.30
C GLY A 46 2.12 -14.43 -1.50
N TYR A 47 2.73 -13.28 -1.25
CA TYR A 47 3.33 -12.45 -2.30
C TYR A 47 4.51 -13.15 -2.97
N SER A 48 5.41 -13.77 -2.20
CA SER A 48 6.57 -14.47 -2.77
C SER A 48 6.13 -15.62 -3.68
N LEU A 49 5.16 -16.44 -3.24
CA LEU A 49 4.60 -17.51 -4.05
C LEU A 49 3.86 -16.97 -5.28
N ALA A 50 3.05 -15.93 -5.13
CA ALA A 50 2.33 -15.35 -6.26
C ALA A 50 3.31 -14.80 -7.31
N ILE A 51 4.31 -14.03 -6.90
CA ILE A 51 5.35 -13.49 -7.80
C ILE A 51 6.06 -14.64 -8.53
N PHE A 52 6.46 -15.68 -7.80
CA PHE A 52 7.12 -16.84 -8.40
C PHE A 52 6.22 -17.57 -9.41
N LEU A 53 4.97 -17.87 -9.04
CA LEU A 53 4.01 -18.56 -9.89
C LEU A 53 3.66 -17.74 -11.14
N TRP A 54 3.49 -16.42 -11.02
CA TRP A 54 3.32 -15.53 -12.16
C TRP A 54 4.57 -15.47 -13.04
N GLY A 55 5.76 -15.45 -12.44
CA GLY A 55 7.03 -15.52 -13.13
C GLY A 55 7.18 -16.76 -14.01
N VAL A 56 6.70 -17.93 -13.54
CA VAL A 56 6.79 -19.20 -14.27
C VAL A 56 5.66 -19.36 -15.30
N SER A 57 4.45 -18.88 -15.00
CA SER A 57 3.26 -19.12 -15.83
C SER A 57 3.08 -18.14 -16.99
N THR A 58 3.78 -17.01 -16.97
CA THR A 58 3.48 -15.88 -17.86
C THR A 58 4.63 -15.58 -18.82
N ASN A 59 4.34 -15.55 -20.13
CA ASN A 59 5.27 -15.01 -21.11
C ASN A 59 5.18 -13.47 -21.12
N TRP A 60 5.99 -12.85 -20.27
CA TRP A 60 6.02 -11.39 -20.11
C TRP A 60 6.36 -10.64 -21.40
N GLN A 61 7.21 -11.20 -22.25
CA GLN A 61 7.59 -10.57 -23.51
C GLN A 61 6.41 -10.51 -24.49
N GLN A 62 5.60 -11.57 -24.54
CA GLN A 62 4.40 -11.62 -25.37
C GLN A 62 3.26 -10.74 -24.82
N ILE A 63 3.12 -10.65 -23.49
CA ILE A 63 2.03 -9.87 -22.88
C ILE A 63 2.35 -8.37 -22.86
N LEU A 64 3.57 -7.99 -22.47
CA LEU A 64 3.97 -6.59 -22.34
C LEU A 64 4.28 -5.91 -23.69
N SER A 65 4.39 -6.67 -24.79
CA SER A 65 4.53 -6.09 -26.13
C SER A 65 3.21 -5.59 -26.72
N ASN A 66 2.07 -5.91 -26.10
CA ASN A 66 0.78 -5.39 -26.52
C ASN A 66 0.54 -4.00 -25.91
N SER A 67 0.41 -2.98 -26.76
CA SER A 67 0.21 -1.58 -26.37
C SER A 67 -1.08 -1.31 -25.59
N ALA A 68 -2.03 -2.26 -25.59
CA ALA A 68 -3.22 -2.20 -24.77
C ALA A 68 -2.98 -2.57 -23.29
N VAL A 69 -1.81 -3.13 -22.94
CA VAL A 69 -1.49 -3.52 -21.56
C VAL A 69 -0.90 -2.34 -20.80
N ASN A 70 -1.48 -2.03 -19.65
CA ASN A 70 -0.98 -1.02 -18.72
C ASN A 70 -1.18 -1.48 -17.27
N LEU A 71 -0.68 -0.70 -16.31
CA LEU A 71 -0.72 -1.04 -14.89
C LEU A 71 -2.15 -1.21 -14.34
N GLY A 72 -3.14 -0.58 -14.97
CA GLY A 72 -4.55 -0.64 -14.55
C GLY A 72 -5.30 -1.87 -15.04
N ASN A 73 -4.85 -2.51 -16.13
CA ASN A 73 -5.55 -3.67 -16.71
C ASN A 73 -4.73 -4.96 -16.77
N ILE A 74 -3.43 -4.90 -16.46
CA ILE A 74 -2.52 -6.06 -16.54
C ILE A 74 -3.04 -7.27 -15.76
N THR A 75 -3.62 -7.07 -14.56
CA THR A 75 -4.17 -8.15 -13.75
C THR A 75 -5.30 -8.91 -14.46
N TYR A 76 -6.18 -8.20 -15.16
CA TYR A 76 -7.27 -8.82 -15.92
C TYR A 76 -6.76 -9.62 -17.11
N ILE A 77 -5.74 -9.08 -17.80
CA ILE A 77 -5.12 -9.71 -18.96
C ILE A 77 -4.40 -10.99 -18.54
N LEU A 78 -3.65 -10.94 -17.44
CA LEU A 78 -2.97 -12.10 -16.87
C LEU A 78 -3.96 -13.20 -16.46
N MET A 79 -5.06 -12.83 -15.80
CA MET A 79 -6.09 -13.80 -15.40
C MET A 79 -6.86 -14.37 -16.60
N SER A 80 -7.13 -13.56 -17.63
CA SER A 80 -7.72 -14.05 -18.88
C SER A 80 -6.80 -15.03 -19.60
N SER A 81 -5.50 -14.72 -19.65
CA SER A 81 -4.50 -15.61 -20.23
C SER A 81 -4.43 -16.92 -19.46
N LEU A 82 -4.40 -16.87 -18.12
CA LEU A 82 -4.39 -18.05 -17.27
C LEU A 82 -5.62 -18.95 -17.50
N GLY A 83 -6.82 -18.36 -17.54
CA GLY A 83 -8.05 -19.11 -17.80
C GLY A 83 -8.09 -19.73 -19.20
N THR A 84 -7.58 -19.02 -20.21
CA THR A 84 -7.49 -19.55 -21.59
C THR A 84 -6.50 -20.72 -21.66
N THR A 85 -5.33 -20.59 -21.04
CA THR A 85 -4.33 -21.66 -20.96
C THR A 85 -4.88 -22.89 -20.22
N LEU A 86 -5.62 -22.69 -19.14
CA LEU A 86 -6.30 -23.78 -18.43
C LEU A 86 -7.34 -24.47 -19.34
N GLY A 87 -8.16 -23.70 -20.06
CA GLY A 87 -9.13 -24.25 -21.00
C GLY A 87 -8.48 -25.09 -22.11
N ASN A 88 -7.35 -24.62 -22.65
CA ASN A 88 -6.56 -25.36 -23.62
C ASN A 88 -5.97 -26.66 -23.03
N ALA A 89 -5.43 -26.60 -21.81
CA ALA A 89 -4.89 -27.77 -21.11
C ALA A 89 -5.96 -28.84 -20.81
N LEU A 90 -7.23 -28.42 -20.67
CA LEU A 90 -8.39 -29.30 -20.52
C LEU A 90 -8.95 -29.82 -21.86
N ASN A 91 -8.29 -29.53 -22.99
CA ASN A 91 -8.74 -29.88 -24.35
C ASN A 91 -10.14 -29.35 -24.69
N LEU A 92 -10.51 -28.18 -24.15
CA LEU A 92 -11.73 -27.50 -24.56
C LEU A 92 -11.60 -26.93 -25.98
N SER A 93 -12.72 -26.66 -26.64
CA SER A 93 -12.69 -25.94 -27.92
C SER A 93 -12.09 -24.54 -27.74
N PRO A 94 -11.50 -23.94 -28.79
CA PRO A 94 -10.93 -22.59 -28.71
C PRO A 94 -11.91 -21.54 -28.14
N GLU A 95 -13.18 -21.63 -28.52
CA GLU A 95 -14.25 -20.73 -28.07
C GLU A 95 -14.57 -20.93 -26.58
N ALA A 96 -14.60 -22.19 -26.13
CA ALA A 96 -14.82 -22.53 -24.74
C ALA A 96 -13.63 -22.09 -23.87
N ALA A 97 -12.39 -22.32 -24.32
CA ALA A 97 -11.20 -21.86 -23.61
C ALA A 97 -11.14 -20.33 -23.47
N MET A 98 -11.47 -19.59 -24.54
CA MET A 98 -11.58 -18.12 -24.49
C MET A 98 -12.66 -17.67 -23.51
N THR A 99 -13.81 -18.37 -23.48
CA THR A 99 -14.90 -18.08 -22.53
C THR A 99 -14.45 -18.28 -21.09
N VAL A 100 -13.68 -19.34 -20.81
CA VAL A 100 -13.06 -19.57 -19.48
C VAL A 100 -12.12 -18.41 -19.11
N GLY A 101 -11.29 -17.96 -20.04
CA GLY A 101 -10.44 -16.76 -19.86
C GLY A 101 -11.25 -15.52 -19.45
N VAL A 102 -12.32 -15.21 -20.18
CA VAL A 102 -13.19 -14.07 -19.86
C VAL A 102 -13.81 -14.19 -18.47
N TRP A 103 -14.24 -15.38 -18.06
CA TRP A 103 -14.79 -15.59 -16.72
C TRP A 103 -13.74 -15.41 -15.61
N PHE A 104 -12.51 -15.88 -15.82
CA PHE A 104 -11.41 -15.62 -14.90
C PHE A 104 -11.15 -14.12 -14.72
N ALA A 105 -11.12 -13.37 -15.82
CA ALA A 105 -10.97 -11.91 -15.76
C ALA A 105 -12.14 -11.24 -15.02
N ARG A 106 -13.39 -11.65 -15.26
CA ARG A 106 -14.59 -11.08 -14.60
C ARG A 106 -14.62 -11.36 -13.10
N ILE A 107 -14.35 -12.59 -12.69
CA ILE A 107 -14.30 -12.98 -11.27
C ILE A 107 -13.20 -12.18 -10.55
N THR A 108 -12.05 -12.01 -11.21
CA THR A 108 -10.97 -11.16 -10.70
C THR A 108 -11.39 -9.69 -10.59
N GLY A 109 -12.10 -9.15 -11.58
CA GLY A 109 -12.68 -7.81 -11.51
C GLY A 109 -13.58 -7.63 -10.30
N LEU A 110 -14.47 -8.59 -10.06
CA LEU A 110 -15.36 -8.55 -8.90
C LEU A 110 -14.60 -8.67 -7.58
N SER A 111 -13.60 -9.56 -7.48
CA SER A 111 -12.81 -9.73 -6.27
C SER A 111 -11.98 -8.49 -5.94
N MET A 112 -11.35 -7.87 -6.95
CA MET A 112 -10.63 -6.61 -6.80
C MET A 112 -11.56 -5.48 -6.38
N PHE A 113 -12.75 -5.38 -6.98
CA PHE A 113 -13.76 -4.39 -6.58
C PHE A 113 -14.15 -4.51 -5.11
N LEU A 114 -14.45 -5.73 -4.64
CA LEU A 114 -14.81 -5.98 -3.24
C LEU A 114 -13.64 -5.66 -2.31
N ALA A 115 -12.42 -6.09 -2.66
CA ALA A 115 -11.21 -5.85 -1.87
C ALA A 115 -10.91 -4.34 -1.75
N TYR A 116 -10.96 -3.60 -2.86
CA TYR A 116 -10.70 -2.15 -2.87
C TYR A 116 -11.80 -1.37 -2.16
N THR A 117 -13.06 -1.82 -2.23
CA THR A 117 -14.15 -1.23 -1.44
C THR A 117 -13.87 -1.38 0.06
N GLY A 118 -13.43 -2.57 0.51
CA GLY A 118 -13.04 -2.79 1.91
C GLY A 118 -11.83 -1.94 2.34
N ALA A 119 -10.81 -1.84 1.48
CA ALA A 119 -9.65 -0.99 1.72
C ALA A 119 -10.05 0.49 1.81
N PHE A 120 -10.94 0.95 0.93
CA PHE A 120 -11.44 2.32 0.91
C PHE A 120 -12.14 2.71 2.22
N PHE A 121 -12.97 1.84 2.80
CA PHE A 121 -13.58 2.11 4.11
C PHE A 121 -12.54 2.27 5.22
N THR A 122 -11.54 1.39 5.24
CA THR A 122 -10.48 1.42 6.25
C THR A 122 -9.61 2.67 6.12
N LEU A 123 -9.16 2.98 4.89
CA LEU A 123 -8.27 4.10 4.60
C LEU A 123 -8.98 5.45 4.59
N SER A 124 -10.30 5.49 4.40
CA SER A 124 -11.05 6.74 4.54
C SER A 124 -11.20 7.14 6.01
N TYR A 125 -11.34 6.16 6.90
CA TYR A 125 -11.57 6.41 8.32
C TYR A 125 -10.29 6.56 9.14
N SER A 126 -9.39 5.59 9.04
CA SER A 126 -8.31 5.45 10.01
C SER A 126 -7.33 6.64 10.02
N PRO A 127 -6.82 7.12 8.86
CA PRO A 127 -5.93 8.28 8.82
C PRO A 127 -6.61 9.55 9.34
N LEU A 128 -7.87 9.78 8.98
CA LEU A 128 -8.62 10.95 9.44
C LEU A 128 -8.83 10.93 10.95
N LYS A 129 -9.21 9.77 11.50
CA LYS A 129 -9.33 9.60 12.95
C LYS A 129 -7.99 9.85 13.65
N ALA A 130 -6.91 9.25 13.14
CA ALA A 130 -5.58 9.40 13.72
C ALA A 130 -5.14 10.87 13.74
N ILE A 131 -5.38 11.62 12.67
CA ILE A 131 -5.05 13.04 12.57
C ILE A 131 -5.92 13.88 13.52
N ILE A 132 -7.25 13.76 13.43
CA ILE A 132 -8.17 14.63 14.18
C ILE A 132 -8.15 14.33 15.69
N GLN A 133 -8.01 13.06 16.09
CA GLN A 133 -7.99 12.67 17.50
C GLN A 133 -6.59 12.63 18.09
N GLY A 134 -5.56 12.41 17.27
CA GLY A 134 -4.16 12.35 17.72
C GLY A 134 -3.49 13.72 17.88
N THR A 135 -4.09 14.80 17.34
CA THR A 135 -3.53 16.15 17.43
C THR A 135 -4.35 17.05 18.37
N PRO A 136 -3.75 18.09 18.97
CA PRO A 136 -4.47 19.01 19.85
C PRO A 136 -5.68 19.66 19.15
N LYS A 137 -6.83 19.68 19.83
CA LYS A 137 -8.08 20.25 19.28
C LYS A 137 -7.94 21.70 18.82
N ALA A 138 -7.04 22.47 19.43
CA ALA A 138 -6.78 23.87 19.09
C ALA A 138 -6.24 24.08 17.66
N LEU A 139 -5.69 23.03 17.03
CA LEU A 139 -5.18 23.11 15.65
C LEU A 139 -6.29 23.02 14.60
N TRP A 140 -7.50 22.63 14.99
CA TRP A 140 -8.59 22.34 14.05
C TRP A 140 -9.78 23.26 14.29
N PRO A 141 -10.53 23.62 13.24
CA PRO A 141 -11.83 24.23 13.39
C PRO A 141 -12.73 23.38 14.29
N ALA A 142 -13.44 24.01 15.23
CA ALA A 142 -14.27 23.31 16.20
C ALA A 142 -15.19 22.22 15.57
N PRO A 143 -15.88 22.47 14.43
CA PRO A 143 -16.73 21.47 13.78
C PRO A 143 -16.00 20.22 13.28
N MET A 144 -14.69 20.28 13.01
CA MET A 144 -13.90 19.14 12.54
C MET A 144 -13.51 18.19 13.68
N THR A 145 -13.56 18.67 14.93
CA THR A 145 -13.22 17.88 16.13
C THR A 145 -14.44 17.33 16.86
N THR A 146 -15.65 17.78 16.50
CA THR A 146 -16.90 17.29 17.10
C THR A 146 -17.22 15.88 16.62
N LEU A 147 -17.45 14.97 17.57
CA LEU A 147 -17.83 13.60 17.29
C LEU A 147 -19.35 13.44 17.26
N ASN A 148 -19.87 12.63 16.35
CA ASN A 148 -21.28 12.25 16.31
C ASN A 148 -21.61 11.12 17.31
N ALA A 149 -22.86 10.65 17.32
CA ALA A 149 -23.33 9.57 18.20
C ALA A 149 -22.55 8.24 18.03
N ASN A 150 -21.91 8.03 16.88
CA ASN A 150 -21.10 6.85 16.58
C ASN A 150 -19.61 7.06 16.92
N GLY A 151 -19.24 8.18 17.55
CA GLY A 151 -17.85 8.50 17.91
C GLY A 151 -16.99 8.95 16.73
N MET A 152 -17.60 9.47 15.65
CA MET A 152 -16.94 9.78 14.39
C MET A 152 -16.91 11.30 14.11
N PRO A 153 -15.80 11.86 13.62
CA PRO A 153 -15.71 13.28 13.22
C PRO A 153 -16.41 13.51 11.87
N ALA A 154 -17.74 13.50 11.86
CA ALA A 154 -18.56 13.50 10.65
C ALA A 154 -18.27 14.68 9.71
N THR A 155 -18.08 15.89 10.25
CA THR A 155 -17.76 17.09 9.46
C THR A 155 -16.45 16.94 8.71
N ALA A 156 -15.42 16.39 9.36
CA ALA A 156 -14.12 16.17 8.74
C ALA A 156 -14.21 15.10 7.63
N MET A 157 -15.03 14.07 7.84
CA MET A 157 -15.27 13.02 6.83
C MET A 157 -15.99 13.56 5.60
N TRP A 158 -17.00 14.42 5.78
CA TRP A 158 -17.69 15.07 4.67
C TRP A 158 -16.77 16.02 3.90
N LEU A 159 -15.93 16.78 4.58
CA LEU A 159 -14.93 17.63 3.94
C LEU A 159 -13.95 16.79 3.10
N GLN A 160 -13.44 15.69 3.65
CA GLN A 160 -12.60 14.74 2.92
C GLN A 160 -13.31 14.19 1.68
N CYS A 161 -14.59 13.80 1.80
CA CYS A 161 -15.39 13.32 0.68
C CYS A 161 -15.49 14.35 -0.45
N VAL A 162 -15.79 15.61 -0.12
CA VAL A 162 -15.87 16.70 -1.10
C VAL A 162 -14.51 16.92 -1.77
N LEU A 163 -13.42 17.01 -0.98
CA LEU A 163 -12.08 17.21 -1.52
C LEU A 163 -11.66 16.08 -2.46
N VAL A 164 -11.85 14.81 -2.06
CA VAL A 164 -11.52 13.64 -2.89
C VAL A 164 -12.35 13.64 -4.18
N SER A 165 -13.64 13.97 -4.10
CA SER A 165 -14.51 14.05 -5.29
C SER A 165 -14.02 15.12 -6.27
N LEU A 166 -13.62 16.29 -5.77
CA LEU A 166 -13.05 17.36 -6.60
C LEU A 166 -11.73 16.93 -7.25
N PHE A 167 -10.86 16.25 -6.51
CA PHE A 167 -9.61 15.71 -7.07
C PHE A 167 -9.87 14.69 -8.18
N ILE A 168 -10.83 13.77 -7.99
CA ILE A 168 -11.21 12.80 -9.02
C ILE A 168 -11.70 13.52 -10.27
N LEU A 169 -12.58 14.52 -10.13
CA LEU A 169 -13.05 15.31 -11.27
C LEU A 169 -11.90 16.03 -11.98
N LEU A 170 -11.01 16.67 -11.23
CA LEU A 170 -9.87 17.40 -11.78
C LEU A 170 -8.93 16.46 -12.55
N VAL A 171 -8.59 15.29 -12.00
CA VAL A 171 -7.73 14.32 -12.70
C VAL A 171 -8.45 13.70 -13.90
N SER A 172 -9.74 13.44 -13.79
CA SER A 172 -10.52 12.81 -14.88
C SER A 172 -10.73 13.74 -16.08
N PHE A 173 -10.87 15.05 -15.85
CA PHE A 173 -11.18 16.04 -16.89
C PHE A 173 -10.06 17.04 -17.17
N GLY A 174 -8.98 17.05 -16.38
CA GLY A 174 -7.89 18.03 -16.45
C GLY A 174 -6.73 17.67 -17.38
N GLY A 175 -6.84 16.57 -18.14
CA GLY A 175 -5.85 16.15 -19.12
C GLY A 175 -4.52 15.65 -18.54
N ASP A 176 -3.48 15.62 -19.38
CA ASP A 176 -2.17 15.04 -19.06
C ASP A 176 -1.47 15.79 -17.91
N THR A 177 -1.65 17.10 -17.80
CA THR A 177 -1.05 17.92 -16.73
C THR A 177 -1.63 17.58 -15.36
N ALA A 178 -2.95 17.41 -15.26
CA ALA A 178 -3.61 17.00 -14.02
C ALA A 178 -3.20 15.59 -13.59
N SER A 179 -3.10 14.68 -14.56
CA SER A 179 -2.64 13.30 -14.33
C SER A 179 -1.19 13.25 -13.87
N ALA A 180 -0.30 14.05 -14.47
CA ALA A 180 1.09 14.16 -14.04
C ALA A 180 1.22 14.75 -12.63
N PHE A 181 0.42 15.76 -12.29
CA PHE A 181 0.39 16.30 -10.93
C PHE A 181 -0.09 15.26 -9.91
N TYR A 182 -1.14 14.51 -10.22
CA TYR A 182 -1.62 13.42 -9.37
C TYR A 182 -0.57 12.31 -9.17
N ASN A 183 0.16 11.94 -10.22
CA ASN A 183 1.24 10.98 -10.11
C ASN A 183 2.35 11.48 -9.18
N LYS A 184 2.73 12.77 -9.28
CA LYS A 184 3.68 13.39 -8.33
C LYS A 184 3.15 13.36 -6.89
N LEU A 185 1.89 13.72 -6.67
CA LEU A 185 1.27 13.63 -5.34
C LEU A 185 1.27 12.20 -4.79
N THR A 186 1.00 11.22 -5.64
CA THR A 186 1.01 9.80 -5.26
C THR A 186 2.41 9.36 -4.84
N LEU A 187 3.46 9.76 -5.59
CA LEU A 187 4.84 9.48 -5.22
C LEU A 187 5.22 10.17 -3.90
N MET A 188 4.81 11.42 -3.70
CA MET A 188 5.02 12.15 -2.44
C MET A 188 4.30 11.46 -1.27
N ALA A 189 3.08 10.98 -1.46
CA ALA A 189 2.34 10.24 -0.45
C ALA A 189 3.05 8.93 -0.10
N ASN A 190 3.56 8.19 -1.09
CA ASN A 190 4.32 6.96 -0.87
C ASN A 190 5.59 7.21 -0.03
N VAL A 191 6.34 8.27 -0.35
CA VAL A 191 7.50 8.71 0.47
C VAL A 191 7.05 9.07 1.88
N SER A 192 6.00 9.90 2.00
CA SER A 192 5.48 10.35 3.29
C SER A 192 4.95 9.22 4.18
N MET A 193 4.36 8.16 3.61
CA MET A 193 3.88 7.00 4.37
C MET A 193 5.03 6.17 4.95
N THR A 194 6.19 6.13 4.27
CA THR A 194 7.33 5.30 4.69
C THR A 194 8.33 6.02 5.59
N LEU A 195 8.38 7.36 5.56
CA LEU A 195 9.24 8.16 6.44
C LEU A 195 9.03 7.88 7.94
N PRO A 196 7.79 7.78 8.47
CA PRO A 196 7.56 7.39 9.86
C PRO A 196 8.24 6.07 10.25
N TYR A 197 8.31 5.10 9.34
CA TYR A 197 8.98 3.83 9.63
C TYR A 197 10.48 3.97 9.84
N LEU A 198 11.14 4.93 9.15
CA LEU A 198 12.56 5.21 9.38
C LEU A 198 12.78 5.73 10.80
N PHE A 199 11.96 6.69 11.25
CA PHE A 199 12.05 7.23 12.60
C PHE A 199 11.78 6.14 13.65
N LEU A 200 10.75 5.31 13.45
CA LEU A 200 10.43 4.20 14.36
C LEU A 200 11.53 3.15 14.40
N ALA A 201 12.08 2.75 13.25
CA ALA A 201 13.17 1.79 13.17
C ALA A 201 14.43 2.32 13.85
N LEU A 202 14.81 3.58 13.61
CA LEU A 202 15.96 4.21 14.26
C LEU A 202 15.77 4.36 15.77
N ALA A 203 14.55 4.62 16.24
CA ALA A 203 14.23 4.70 17.66
C ALA A 203 14.20 3.32 18.36
N PHE A 204 13.97 2.24 17.61
CA PHE A 204 13.74 0.91 18.17
C PHE A 204 14.90 0.35 19.01
N PRO A 205 16.19 0.47 18.64
CA PRO A 205 17.31 0.07 19.49
C PRO A 205 17.36 0.84 20.82
N PHE A 206 17.11 2.15 20.81
CA PHE A 206 17.07 2.98 22.02
C PHE A 206 15.90 2.58 22.92
N PHE A 207 14.74 2.36 22.34
CA PHE A 207 13.58 1.81 23.03
C PHE A 207 13.89 0.44 23.64
N LYS A 208 14.67 -0.42 22.95
CA LYS A 208 15.02 -1.75 23.46
C LYS A 208 16.05 -1.71 24.60
N ALA A 209 16.92 -0.70 24.61
CA ALA A 209 17.92 -0.49 25.65
C ALA A 209 17.31 -0.12 27.01
N ARG A 210 16.17 0.60 27.02
CA ARG A 210 15.37 0.91 28.22
C ARG A 210 14.98 -0.39 28.96
N GLN A 211 15.21 -0.45 30.28
CA GLN A 211 14.87 -1.62 31.13
C GLN A 211 13.68 -1.34 32.06
N ASP A 212 13.23 -0.09 32.10
CA ASP A 212 12.18 0.47 32.96
C ASP A 212 10.74 0.20 32.47
N LEU A 213 10.57 -0.64 31.43
CA LEU A 213 9.29 -0.81 30.73
C LEU A 213 8.84 -2.28 30.78
N GLU A 214 7.60 -2.52 31.19
CA GLU A 214 6.96 -3.82 31.04
C GLU A 214 6.72 -4.13 29.55
N ARG A 215 7.12 -5.33 29.13
CA ARG A 215 7.07 -5.77 27.72
C ARG A 215 6.27 -7.06 27.60
N PRO A 216 4.95 -6.97 27.45
CA PRO A 216 4.05 -8.13 27.37
C PRO A 216 4.27 -8.97 26.09
N PHE A 217 4.93 -8.39 25.07
CA PHE A 217 5.38 -9.09 23.88
C PHE A 217 6.79 -8.65 23.46
N VAL A 218 7.66 -9.63 23.19
CA VAL A 218 9.03 -9.39 22.71
C VAL A 218 9.35 -10.37 21.59
N LEU A 219 9.51 -9.85 20.37
CA LEU A 219 9.94 -10.64 19.21
C LEU A 219 11.47 -10.79 19.17
N PHE A 220 12.21 -9.67 19.24
CA PHE A 220 13.68 -9.66 19.21
C PHE A 220 14.26 -9.76 20.63
N LYS A 221 14.89 -10.90 20.93
CA LYS A 221 15.45 -11.21 22.26
C LYS A 221 16.91 -10.74 22.42
N THR A 222 17.69 -10.65 21.35
CA THR A 222 19.12 -10.31 21.42
C THR A 222 19.39 -8.91 20.87
N LYS A 223 20.45 -8.26 21.39
CA LYS A 223 20.92 -6.96 20.87
C LYS A 223 21.33 -7.07 19.40
N ALA A 224 22.03 -8.15 19.03
CA ALA A 224 22.43 -8.41 17.65
C ALA A 224 21.22 -8.52 16.71
N SER A 225 20.18 -9.28 17.05
CA SER A 225 19.01 -9.39 16.17
C SER A 225 18.24 -8.08 16.05
N THR A 226 18.18 -7.30 17.14
CA THR A 226 17.58 -5.96 17.14
C THR A 226 18.33 -5.01 16.18
N LEU A 227 19.66 -4.99 16.25
CA LEU A 227 20.50 -4.14 15.40
C LEU A 227 20.46 -4.57 13.93
N VAL A 228 20.52 -5.87 13.65
CA VAL A 228 20.41 -6.40 12.28
C VAL A 228 19.05 -6.07 11.67
N ALA A 229 17.96 -6.33 12.39
CA ALA A 229 16.61 -6.01 11.91
C ALA A 229 16.45 -4.51 11.65
N THR A 230 16.96 -3.67 12.57
CA THR A 230 16.93 -2.20 12.41
C THR A 230 17.73 -1.78 11.17
N GLY A 231 18.95 -2.28 11.01
CA GLY A 231 19.82 -1.93 9.89
C GLY A 231 19.21 -2.31 8.54
N VAL A 232 18.61 -3.50 8.44
CA VAL A 232 17.90 -3.94 7.24
C VAL A 232 16.73 -3.02 6.92
N VAL A 233 15.86 -2.72 7.88
CA VAL A 233 14.69 -1.85 7.66
C VAL A 233 15.13 -0.44 7.24
N VAL A 234 16.09 0.16 7.96
CA VAL A 234 16.58 1.50 7.64
C VAL A 234 17.19 1.54 6.24
N LEU A 235 18.03 0.57 5.87
CA LEU A 235 18.67 0.53 4.56
C LEU A 235 17.63 0.39 3.44
N VAL A 236 16.71 -0.57 3.58
CA VAL A 236 15.70 -0.88 2.56
C VAL A 236 14.73 0.29 2.36
N VAL A 237 14.21 0.86 3.45
CA VAL A 237 13.27 1.99 3.39
C VAL A 237 13.97 3.27 2.91
N THR A 238 15.20 3.54 3.36
CA THR A 238 15.96 4.71 2.88
C THR A 238 16.25 4.58 1.39
N PHE A 239 16.69 3.41 0.94
CA PHE A 239 16.91 3.14 -0.48
C PHE A 239 15.64 3.38 -1.31
N ALA A 240 14.49 2.88 -0.87
CA ALA A 240 13.22 3.08 -1.55
C ALA A 240 12.82 4.56 -1.66
N ASN A 241 12.98 5.32 -0.58
CA ASN A 241 12.67 6.75 -0.56
C ASN A 241 13.59 7.53 -1.50
N VAL A 242 14.91 7.32 -1.41
CA VAL A 242 15.90 7.97 -2.27
C VAL A 242 15.63 7.65 -3.74
N PHE A 243 15.37 6.38 -4.06
CA PHE A 243 15.06 5.97 -5.43
C PHE A 243 13.76 6.60 -5.95
N THR A 244 12.72 6.66 -5.12
CA THR A 244 11.42 7.26 -5.51
C THR A 244 11.55 8.76 -5.79
N ILE A 245 12.43 9.46 -5.08
CA ILE A 245 12.70 10.88 -5.30
C ILE A 245 13.55 11.10 -6.56
N ILE A 246 14.56 10.26 -6.76
CA ILE A 246 15.56 10.45 -7.83
C ILE A 246 15.09 9.90 -9.19
N GLN A 247 14.35 8.79 -9.20
CA GLN A 247 13.95 8.11 -10.44
C GLN A 247 13.23 9.05 -11.45
N PRO A 248 12.25 9.89 -11.04
CA PRO A 248 11.61 10.82 -11.97
C PRO A 248 12.58 11.85 -12.58
N VAL A 249 13.62 12.25 -11.85
CA VAL A 249 14.64 13.20 -12.31
C VAL A 249 15.57 12.54 -13.35
N ILE A 250 15.95 11.28 -13.11
CA ILE A 250 16.78 10.50 -14.04
C ILE A 250 16.01 10.20 -15.34
N GLU A 251 14.74 9.82 -15.25
CA GLU A 251 13.91 9.46 -16.41
C GLU A 251 13.48 10.67 -17.24
N ALA A 252 13.32 11.84 -16.63
CA ALA A 252 13.01 13.09 -17.34
C ALA A 252 14.23 13.70 -18.08
N GLY A 253 15.44 13.21 -17.84
CA GLY A 253 16.68 13.78 -18.39
C GLY A 253 16.99 15.20 -17.91
N ASP A 254 16.25 15.69 -16.90
CA ASP A 254 16.28 17.08 -16.46
C ASP A 254 17.26 17.22 -15.29
N TRP A 255 18.55 17.24 -15.61
CA TRP A 255 19.64 17.50 -14.65
C TRP A 255 19.75 18.97 -14.24
N THR A 256 18.76 19.79 -14.61
CA THR A 256 18.76 21.25 -14.42
C THR A 256 17.53 21.71 -13.64
N ALA A 257 17.44 21.37 -12.36
CA ALA A 257 16.86 22.26 -11.36
C ALA A 257 17.28 21.86 -9.94
N PRO A 258 18.27 22.56 -9.33
CA PRO A 258 18.35 22.62 -7.89
C PRO A 258 17.18 23.50 -7.39
N CYS A 259 16.51 23.06 -6.34
CA CYS A 259 15.63 23.83 -5.45
C CYS A 259 15.02 25.14 -6.02
N GLY A 260 13.75 25.08 -6.41
CA GLY A 260 12.88 26.24 -6.66
C GLY A 260 11.44 25.90 -6.38
#